data_AF-T1CEH6-F1
#
_entry.id   AF-T1CEH6-F1
#
_cell.length_a   1.000
_cell.length_b   1.000
_cell.length_c   1.000
_cell.angle_alpha   90.00
_cell.angle_beta   90.00
_cell.angle_gamma   90.00
#
_symmetry.space_group_name_H-M   'P 1'
#
loop_
_entity.id
_entity.type
_entity.pdbx_description
1 polymer ?
#
loop_
_entity_poly.entity_id
_entity_poly.type
_entity_poly.pdbx_seq_one_letter_code
_entity_poly.pdbx_strand_id
1 'polypeptide(L)'
;TAEAITILKSSSLRHLGVVNVEQALNTVTSNVPDLNIAQSVGTSSGGGTYADLRDLGPGRTLVLLDGHRLANNAFSGNAVDL
;
A
#
# COMPACT_ATOMS: atom_id res chain seq x y z
N THR A 1 9.87 -19.13 -13.63
CA THR A 1 9.80 -19.23 -12.15
C THR A 1 8.43 -18.75 -11.72
N ALA A 2 7.79 -19.40 -10.74
CA ALA A 2 6.53 -18.90 -10.21
C ALA A 2 6.84 -17.74 -9.25
N GLU A 3 6.21 -16.58 -9.46
CA GLU A 3 6.31 -15.44 -8.55
C GLU A 3 5.45 -15.68 -7.31
N ALA A 4 5.84 -15.11 -6.18
CA ALA A 4 5.07 -15.20 -4.94
C ALA A 4 3.79 -14.34 -5.08
N ILE A 5 2.63 -14.97 -4.91
CA ILE A 5 1.32 -14.30 -5.00
C ILE A 5 0.59 -14.50 -3.66
N THR A 6 0.07 -13.40 -3.11
CA THR A 6 -0.78 -13.41 -1.90
C THR A 6 -2.20 -13.03 -2.30
N ILE A 7 -3.18 -13.85 -1.94
CA ILE A 7 -4.60 -13.57 -2.20
C ILE A 7 -5.30 -13.37 -0.86
N LEU A 8 -5.80 -12.15 -0.62
CA LEU A 8 -6.58 -11.80 0.55
C LEU A 8 -8.07 -11.77 0.20
N LYS A 9 -8.86 -12.56 0.91
CA LYS A 9 -10.32 -12.56 0.76
C LYS A 9 -10.95 -11.58 1.73
N SER A 10 -12.07 -10.97 1.33
CA SER A 10 -12.84 -10.06 2.17
C SER A 10 -13.27 -10.68 3.49
N SER A 11 -13.58 -11.98 3.53
CA SER A 11 -13.90 -12.71 4.77
C SER A 11 -12.73 -12.74 5.75
N SER A 12 -11.50 -12.91 5.26
CA SER A 12 -10.29 -12.93 6.08
C SER A 12 -9.99 -11.54 6.64
N LEU A 13 -10.11 -10.50 5.81
CA LEU A 13 -9.95 -9.11 6.25
C LEU A 13 -10.96 -8.74 7.34
N ARG A 14 -12.22 -9.15 7.20
CA ARG A 14 -13.26 -8.96 8.22
C ARG A 14 -12.95 -9.71 9.51
N HIS A 15 -12.44 -10.93 9.43
CA HIS A 15 -12.08 -11.72 10.62
C HIS A 15 -10.90 -11.09 11.39
N LEU A 16 -9.95 -10.49 10.67
CA LEU A 16 -8.82 -9.76 11.24
C LEU A 16 -9.20 -8.37 11.80
N GLY A 17 -10.45 -7.93 11.60
CA GLY A 17 -10.88 -6.59 12.02
C GLY A 17 -10.21 -5.46 11.26
N VAL A 18 -9.70 -5.73 10.06
CA VAL A 18 -9.06 -4.73 9.19
C VAL A 18 -10.11 -3.75 8.70
N VAL A 19 -9.87 -2.45 8.92
CA VAL A 19 -10.80 -1.37 8.57
C VAL A 19 -10.24 -0.37 7.55
N ASN A 20 -8.94 -0.46 7.24
CA ASN A 20 -8.29 0.37 6.23
C ASN A 20 -7.34 -0.47 5.33
N VAL A 21 -6.89 0.12 4.22
CA VAL A 21 -6.04 -0.57 3.23
C VAL A 21 -4.62 -0.80 3.76
N GLU A 22 -4.06 0.15 4.51
CA GLU A 22 -2.75 0.01 5.17
C GLU A 22 -2.69 -1.26 6.05
N GLN A 23 -3.67 -1.46 6.92
CA GLN A 23 -3.76 -2.64 7.79
C GLN A 23 -3.87 -3.93 6.98
N ALA A 24 -4.62 -3.91 5.87
CA ALA A 24 -4.69 -5.05 4.97
C ALA A 24 -3.30 -5.34 4.37
N LEU A 25 -2.60 -4.29 3.94
CA LEU A 25 -1.30 -4.38 3.30
C LEU A 25 -0.20 -4.85 4.26
N ASN A 26 -0.30 -4.54 5.56
CA ASN A 26 0.57 -5.07 6.60
C ASN A 26 0.49 -6.61 6.75
N THR A 27 -0.57 -7.25 6.24
CA THR A 27 -0.66 -8.72 6.20
C THR A 27 0.17 -9.34 5.08
N VAL A 28 0.62 -8.52 4.11
CA VAL A 28 1.46 -8.95 2.99
C VAL A 28 2.92 -8.80 3.39
N THR A 29 3.60 -9.91 3.64
CA THR A 29 4.99 -9.93 4.13
C THR A 29 6.02 -9.30 3.19
N SER A 30 5.69 -9.18 1.90
CA SER A 30 6.53 -8.53 0.90
C SER A 30 6.37 -7.01 0.87
N ASN A 31 5.39 -6.46 1.60
CA ASN A 31 5.21 -5.02 1.73
C ASN A 31 6.09 -4.50 2.88
N VAL A 32 7.01 -3.59 2.55
CA VAL A 32 7.94 -2.95 3.48
C VAL A 32 7.69 -1.44 3.40
N PRO A 33 6.64 -0.91 4.04
CA PRO A 33 6.29 0.49 3.89
C PRO A 33 7.34 1.39 4.55
N ASP A 34 7.87 2.35 3.79
CA ASP A 34 8.85 3.33 4.27
C ASP A 34 8.30 4.25 5.38
N LEU A 35 6.99 4.57 5.30
CA LEU A 35 6.30 5.48 6.21
C LEU A 35 4.91 4.90 6.55
N ASN A 36 4.58 4.87 7.84
CA ASN A 36 3.23 4.53 8.32
C ASN A 36 2.36 5.78 8.50
N ILE A 37 1.04 5.62 8.64
CA ILE A 37 0.09 6.75 8.79
C ILE A 37 0.49 7.70 9.93
N ALA A 38 0.93 7.15 11.08
CA ALA A 38 1.30 7.94 12.25
C ALA A 38 2.56 8.80 12.02
N GLN A 39 3.46 8.34 11.14
CA GLN A 39 4.68 9.06 10.76
C GLN A 39 4.44 9.98 9.57
N SER A 40 3.39 9.75 8.77
CA SER A 40 3.18 10.49 7.52
C SER A 40 2.70 11.93 7.77
N VAL A 41 1.94 12.16 8.84
CA VAL A 41 1.44 13.49 9.24
C VAL A 41 2.62 14.44 9.52
N GLY A 42 2.78 15.46 8.68
CA GLY A 42 3.83 16.48 8.81
C GLY A 42 5.13 16.16 8.06
N THR A 43 5.20 15.05 7.32
CA THR A 43 6.32 14.76 6.41
C THR A 43 6.06 15.33 5.02
N SER A 44 7.11 15.48 4.21
CA SER A 44 7.04 15.86 2.80
C SER A 44 6.39 14.80 1.89
N SER A 45 5.92 13.70 2.48
CA SER A 45 5.18 12.63 1.80
C SER A 45 3.79 13.09 1.32
N GLY A 46 3.28 14.21 1.83
CA GLY A 46 1.90 14.67 1.59
C GLY A 46 0.89 14.11 2.59
N GLY A 47 1.33 13.46 3.67
CA GLY A 47 0.45 12.83 4.66
C GLY A 47 -0.10 11.47 4.21
N GLY A 48 0.33 10.97 3.06
CA GLY A 48 -0.15 9.71 2.50
C GLY A 48 0.64 8.48 2.93
N THR A 49 0.03 7.32 2.78
CA THR A 49 0.66 6.01 3.05
C THR A 49 0.77 5.22 1.76
N TYR A 50 1.91 4.54 1.57
CA TYR A 50 2.29 3.97 0.28
C TYR A 50 2.66 2.50 0.40
N ALA A 51 2.33 1.74 -0.64
CA ALA A 51 2.80 0.37 -0.80
C ALA A 51 4.22 0.34 -1.35
N ASP A 52 5.11 -0.40 -0.71
CA ASP A 52 6.43 -0.71 -1.23
C ASP A 52 6.63 -2.22 -1.20
N LEU A 53 6.51 -2.83 -2.38
CA LEU A 53 6.77 -4.25 -2.52
C LEU A 53 8.25 -4.48 -2.79
N ARG A 54 8.90 -5.17 -1.86
CA ARG A 54 10.30 -5.62 -1.96
C ARG A 54 11.36 -4.51 -1.84
N ASP A 55 11.03 -3.41 -1.17
CA ASP A 55 11.98 -2.32 -0.86
C ASP A 55 12.57 -1.68 -2.14
N LEU A 56 11.71 -1.48 -3.15
CA LEU A 56 12.09 -0.89 -4.45
C LEU A 56 11.71 0.60 -4.54
N GLY A 57 11.07 1.12 -3.50
CA GLY A 57 10.52 2.45 -3.41
C GLY A 57 9.03 2.48 -3.82
N PRO A 58 8.24 3.39 -3.22
CA PRO A 58 6.79 3.42 -3.40
C PRO A 58 6.35 3.73 -4.85
N GLY A 59 7.17 4.42 -5.63
CA GLY A 59 6.92 4.68 -7.06
C GLY A 59 7.17 3.48 -7.98
N ARG A 60 7.64 2.35 -7.44
CA ARG A 60 7.87 1.10 -8.17
C ARG A 60 6.80 0.04 -7.90
N THR A 61 5.80 0.36 -7.08
CA THR A 61 4.64 -0.50 -6.82
C THR A 61 3.46 -0.12 -7.72
N LEU A 62 2.92 -1.10 -8.46
CA LEU A 62 1.72 -0.89 -9.28
C LEU A 62 0.45 -1.20 -8.45
N VAL A 63 -0.35 -0.16 -8.18
CA VAL A 63 -1.66 -0.30 -7.53
C VAL A 63 -2.77 -0.21 -8.58
N LEU A 64 -3.65 -1.22 -8.58
CA LEU A 64 -4.80 -1.31 -9.48
C LEU A 64 -6.10 -1.42 -8.68
N LEU A 65 -7.13 -0.71 -9.11
CA LEU A 65 -8.51 -0.92 -8.69
C LEU A 65 -9.31 -1.39 -9.91
N ASP A 66 -9.94 -2.56 -9.82
CA ASP A 66 -10.69 -3.15 -10.94
C ASP A 66 -9.91 -3.17 -12.27
N GLY A 67 -8.61 -3.46 -12.18
CA GLY A 67 -7.70 -3.52 -13.34
C GLY A 67 -7.21 -2.17 -13.86
N HIS A 68 -7.63 -1.04 -13.26
CA HIS A 68 -7.22 0.31 -13.67
C HIS A 68 -6.20 0.88 -12.69
N ARG A 69 -5.14 1.51 -13.23
CA ARG A 69 -4.11 2.17 -12.41
C ARG A 69 -4.73 3.35 -11.68
N LEU A 70 -4.55 3.39 -10.37
CA LEU A 70 -4.94 4.55 -9.56
C LEU A 70 -3.96 5.70 -9.75
N ALA A 71 -4.48 6.93 -9.70
CA ALA A 71 -3.66 8.13 -9.85
C ALA A 71 -2.77 8.33 -8.62
N ASN A 72 -1.56 8.83 -8.87
CA ASN A 72 -0.63 9.17 -7.80
C ASN A 72 -1.20 10.34 -6.98
N ASN A 73 -0.84 10.40 -5.69
CA ASN A 73 -1.21 11.50 -4.82
C ASN A 73 -0.70 12.84 -5.38
N ALA A 74 -1.45 13.91 -5.13
CA ALA A 74 -1.18 15.22 -5.74
C ALA A 74 0.03 15.96 -5.12
N PHE A 75 0.52 15.55 -3.94
CA PHE A 75 1.59 16.24 -3.22
C PHE A 75 2.98 15.74 -3.58
N SER A 76 3.25 14.45 -3.40
CA SER A 76 4.53 13.83 -3.72
C SER A 76 4.59 13.32 -5.16
N GLY A 77 3.44 13.04 -5.80
CA GLY A 77 3.38 12.63 -7.22
C GLY A 77 3.99 11.26 -7.53
N ASN A 78 4.54 10.58 -6.53
CA ASN A 78 5.35 9.38 -6.72
C ASN A 78 4.57 8.08 -6.61
N ALA A 79 3.49 8.04 -5.80
CA ALA A 79 2.72 6.83 -5.53
C ALA A 79 1.27 7.15 -5.13
N VAL A 80 0.42 6.13 -5.06
CA VAL A 80 -1.00 6.25 -4.68
C VAL A 80 -1.12 6.29 -3.16
N ASP A 81 -1.96 7.18 -2.63
CA ASP A 81 -2.28 7.25 -1.19
C ASP A 81 -3.32 6.18 -0.81
N LEU A 82 -3.07 5.44 0.28
CA LEU A 82 -3.78 4.21 0.69
C LEU A 82 -4.41 4.30 2.08
#